data_AF-A0A368UMW7-F1
#
_entry.id   AF-A0A368UMW7-F1
#
_cell.length_a   1.000
_cell.length_b   1.000
_cell.length_c   1.000
_cell.angle_alpha   90.00
_cell.angle_beta   90.00
_cell.angle_gamma   90.00
#
_symmetry.space_group_name_H-M   'P 1'
#
loop_
_entity.id
_entity.type
_entity.pdbx_description
1 polymer ?
#
loop_
_entity_poly.entity_id
_entity_poly.type
_entity_poly.pdbx_seq_one_letter_code
_entity_poly.pdbx_strand_id
1 'polypeptide(L)'
;MWKFSGQIEYECLNCGHVEIVDMDFFECDCVGSQERQMGPENIYELSYRIDCNNCGSEININFTAYEYPVQSLNYVEPEVTGASTSDKPYLEHLPDLYEVQQFELARASAKEIILEVQNNPALIRNIDSRQFEEVVAELFRDKGYEVELTKRTRDGGKDIIAISKDHFGIRLKYFIECKYYGESNKVGVDVVRSLHGVKNTKDGPNKTIVATTSSFTADAVSFVEKEASSSWDISLADYDQIMEWIGSYGLTN
;
A
#
# COMPACT_ATOMS: atom_id res chain seq x y z
N MET A 1 -7.20 -11.57 5.66
CA MET A 1 -8.49 -12.04 6.21
C MET A 1 -8.61 -13.57 6.11
N TRP A 2 -9.14 -14.28 7.11
CA TRP A 2 -9.40 -15.73 7.02
C TRP A 2 -10.80 -16.02 6.45
N LYS A 3 -10.92 -17.03 5.60
CA LYS A 3 -12.20 -17.45 4.98
C LYS A 3 -12.28 -18.98 4.88
N PHE A 4 -13.48 -19.53 5.03
CA PHE A 4 -13.74 -20.92 4.67
C PHE A 4 -13.72 -21.09 3.16
N SER A 5 -12.88 -22.01 2.69
CA SER A 5 -12.64 -22.28 1.27
C SER A 5 -12.71 -23.78 0.99
N GLY A 6 -12.88 -24.14 -0.27
CA GLY A 6 -12.93 -25.52 -0.73
C GLY A 6 -14.09 -25.80 -1.67
N GLN A 7 -14.12 -27.02 -2.19
CA GLN A 7 -15.18 -27.53 -3.05
C GLN A 7 -15.82 -28.74 -2.37
N ILE A 8 -17.15 -28.75 -2.29
CA ILE A 8 -17.92 -29.81 -1.64
C ILE A 8 -18.60 -30.62 -2.72
N GLU A 9 -18.16 -31.87 -2.90
CA GLU A 9 -18.88 -32.84 -3.71
C GLU A 9 -20.04 -33.44 -2.89
N TYR A 10 -21.22 -33.50 -3.51
CA TYR A 10 -22.40 -34.12 -2.91
C TYR A 10 -23.08 -35.09 -3.89
N GLU A 11 -23.57 -36.21 -3.36
CA GLU A 11 -24.36 -37.21 -4.09
C GLU A 11 -25.81 -37.20 -3.59
N CYS A 12 -26.75 -36.94 -4.49
CA CYS A 12 -28.19 -36.95 -4.17
C CYS A 12 -28.66 -38.36 -3.80
N LEU A 13 -29.21 -38.55 -2.62
CA LEU A 13 -29.68 -39.85 -2.14
C LEU A 13 -30.92 -40.39 -2.87
N ASN A 14 -31.66 -39.52 -3.59
CA ASN A 14 -32.85 -39.92 -4.32
C ASN A 14 -32.55 -40.43 -5.74
N CYS A 15 -31.56 -39.86 -6.44
CA CYS A 15 -31.28 -40.22 -7.84
C CYS A 15 -29.82 -40.56 -8.15
N GLY A 16 -28.91 -40.45 -7.18
CA GLY A 16 -27.47 -40.71 -7.36
C GLY A 16 -26.74 -39.65 -8.20
N HIS A 17 -27.36 -38.50 -8.46
CA HIS A 17 -26.69 -37.41 -9.18
C HIS A 17 -25.61 -36.78 -8.30
N VAL A 18 -24.41 -36.61 -8.86
CA VAL A 18 -23.25 -36.04 -8.19
C VAL A 18 -22.95 -34.66 -8.76
N GLU A 19 -22.71 -33.69 -7.89
CA GLU A 19 -22.35 -32.33 -8.25
C GLU A 19 -21.38 -31.72 -7.23
N ILE A 20 -20.64 -30.71 -7.67
CA ILE A 20 -19.65 -29.99 -6.87
C ILE A 20 -20.12 -28.56 -6.67
N VAL A 21 -20.11 -28.10 -5.42
CA VAL A 21 -20.42 -26.70 -5.06
C VAL A 21 -19.21 -26.05 -4.38
N ASP A 22 -18.94 -24.79 -4.74
CA ASP A 22 -17.88 -24.00 -4.12
C ASP A 22 -18.33 -23.43 -2.78
N MET A 23 -17.42 -23.36 -1.79
CA MET A 23 -17.69 -22.75 -0.49
C MET A 23 -18.14 -21.29 -0.57
N ASP A 24 -17.86 -20.60 -1.68
CA ASP A 24 -18.34 -19.24 -1.95
C ASP A 24 -19.87 -19.10 -1.97
N PHE A 25 -20.61 -20.20 -2.17
CA PHE A 25 -22.07 -20.19 -2.16
C PHE A 25 -22.70 -20.44 -0.79
N PHE A 26 -21.91 -20.80 0.22
CA PHE A 26 -22.41 -21.09 1.56
C PHE A 26 -22.62 -19.80 2.35
N GLU A 27 -23.77 -19.71 3.03
CA GLU A 27 -23.98 -18.71 4.07
C GLU A 27 -23.16 -19.10 5.30
N CYS A 28 -22.37 -18.16 5.83
CA CYS A 28 -21.44 -18.39 6.94
C CYS A 28 -21.76 -17.47 8.10
N ASP A 29 -22.27 -18.03 9.19
CA ASP A 29 -22.64 -17.31 10.41
C ASP A 29 -21.78 -17.73 11.60
N CYS A 30 -21.27 -16.77 12.37
CA CYS A 30 -20.65 -17.04 13.67
C CYS A 30 -21.76 -17.18 14.72
N VAL A 31 -22.06 -18.43 15.10
CA VAL A 31 -23.19 -18.76 15.98
C VAL A 31 -22.80 -18.86 17.46
N GLY A 32 -21.50 -18.90 17.76
CA GLY A 32 -21.03 -18.97 19.13
C GLY A 32 -19.56 -18.62 19.30
N SER A 33 -19.20 -18.13 20.48
CA SER A 33 -17.81 -17.91 20.87
C SER A 33 -17.66 -18.17 22.37
N GLN A 34 -16.60 -18.89 22.77
CA GLN A 34 -16.29 -19.18 24.17
C GLN A 34 -14.81 -19.01 24.46
N GLU A 35 -14.47 -18.33 25.55
CA GLU A 35 -13.08 -18.13 25.93
C GLU A 35 -12.46 -19.43 26.47
N ARG A 36 -11.31 -19.83 25.91
CA ARG A 36 -10.54 -21.00 26.33
C ARG A 36 -9.07 -20.59 26.60
N GLN A 37 -8.20 -21.56 26.88
CA GLN A 37 -6.82 -21.28 27.29
C GLN A 37 -5.95 -20.64 26.19
N MET A 38 -6.28 -20.85 24.91
CA MET A 38 -5.54 -20.33 23.75
C MET A 38 -6.37 -19.30 22.96
N GLY A 39 -7.21 -18.53 23.66
CA GLY A 39 -8.11 -17.54 23.06
C GLY A 39 -9.54 -18.06 22.90
N PRO A 40 -10.40 -17.30 22.20
CA PRO A 40 -11.77 -17.71 21.94
C PRO A 40 -11.80 -18.90 20.97
N GLU A 41 -12.64 -19.88 21.30
CA GLU A 41 -13.14 -20.87 20.35
C GLU A 41 -14.38 -20.29 19.68
N ASN A 42 -14.32 -20.13 18.36
CA ASN A 42 -15.45 -19.66 17.57
C ASN A 42 -16.13 -20.84 16.87
N ILE A 43 -17.46 -20.79 16.82
CA ILE A 43 -18.30 -21.80 16.18
C ILE A 43 -19.01 -21.14 15.02
N TYR A 44 -18.82 -21.71 13.84
CA TYR A 44 -19.41 -21.23 12.59
C TYR A 44 -20.40 -22.26 12.06
N GLU A 45 -21.54 -21.78 11.58
CA GLU A 45 -22.51 -22.56 10.82
C GLU A 45 -22.39 -22.16 9.34
N LEU A 46 -22.10 -23.16 8.49
CA LEU A 46 -21.91 -23.00 7.05
C LEU A 46 -23.03 -23.75 6.34
N SER A 47 -24.01 -23.02 5.80
CA SER A 47 -25.23 -23.63 5.26
C SER A 47 -25.43 -23.34 3.77
N TYR A 48 -25.91 -24.34 3.05
CA TYR A 48 -26.29 -24.22 1.64
C TYR A 48 -27.49 -25.11 1.34
N ARG A 49 -28.52 -24.51 0.74
CA ARG A 49 -29.75 -25.20 0.31
C ARG A 49 -29.84 -25.20 -1.21
N ILE A 50 -30.09 -26.38 -1.77
CA ILE A 50 -30.15 -26.57 -3.22
C ILE A 50 -31.18 -27.64 -3.59
N ASP A 51 -31.86 -27.47 -4.71
CA ASP A 51 -32.69 -28.51 -5.31
C ASP A 51 -31.85 -29.33 -6.29
N CYS A 52 -31.91 -30.66 -6.21
CA CYS A 52 -31.15 -31.54 -7.10
C CYS A 52 -31.51 -31.26 -8.57
N ASN A 53 -30.51 -30.90 -9.37
CA ASN A 53 -30.67 -30.57 -10.79
C ASN A 53 -31.29 -31.69 -11.65
N ASN A 54 -31.24 -32.93 -11.19
CA ASN A 54 -31.78 -34.08 -11.92
C ASN A 54 -33.20 -34.47 -11.52
N CYS A 55 -33.53 -34.50 -10.22
CA CYS A 55 -34.81 -35.00 -9.72
C CYS A 55 -35.64 -33.98 -8.92
N GLY A 56 -35.11 -32.79 -8.66
CA GLY A 56 -35.77 -31.71 -7.92
C GLY A 56 -35.97 -32.01 -6.43
N SER A 57 -35.26 -32.98 -5.86
CA SER A 57 -35.30 -33.22 -4.41
C SER A 57 -34.50 -32.15 -3.67
N GLU A 58 -35.08 -31.63 -2.58
CA GLU A 58 -34.42 -30.65 -1.70
C GLU A 58 -33.21 -31.29 -1.00
N ILE A 59 -32.08 -30.59 -1.04
CA ILE A 59 -30.83 -30.96 -0.40
C ILE A 59 -30.39 -29.78 0.48
N ASN A 60 -30.04 -30.08 1.71
CA ASN A 60 -29.47 -29.09 2.63
C ASN A 60 -28.14 -29.61 3.16
N ILE A 61 -27.07 -28.87 2.87
CA ILE A 61 -25.71 -29.15 3.28
C ILE A 61 -25.36 -28.13 4.36
N ASN A 62 -25.22 -28.61 5.60
CA ASN A 62 -24.77 -27.79 6.72
C ASN A 62 -23.44 -28.32 7.26
N PHE A 63 -22.53 -27.43 7.62
CA PHE A 63 -21.32 -27.77 8.37
C PHE A 63 -21.24 -26.91 9.62
N THR A 64 -20.97 -27.54 10.76
CA THR A 64 -20.57 -26.84 11.98
C THR A 64 -19.04 -26.90 12.09
N ALA A 65 -18.39 -25.74 12.00
CA ALA A 65 -16.95 -25.60 12.04
C ALA A 65 -16.49 -24.95 13.35
N TYR A 66 -15.48 -25.56 13.99
CA TYR A 66 -14.90 -25.10 15.24
C TYR A 66 -13.50 -24.54 14.99
N GLU A 67 -13.32 -23.24 15.21
CA GLU A 67 -12.02 -22.57 15.12
C GLU A 67 -11.41 -22.47 16.53
N TYR A 68 -10.36 -23.24 16.78
CA TYR A 68 -9.60 -23.17 18.03
C TYR A 68 -8.22 -23.85 17.93
N PRO A 69 -7.11 -23.15 18.22
CA PRO A 69 -7.02 -21.74 18.60
C PRO A 69 -7.45 -20.80 17.46
N VAL A 70 -7.59 -19.51 17.77
CA VAL A 70 -7.89 -18.48 16.76
C VAL A 70 -7.01 -18.66 15.53
N GLN A 71 -7.61 -18.65 14.35
CA GLN A 71 -7.05 -18.87 13.01
C GLN A 71 -6.64 -20.32 12.69
N SER A 72 -7.10 -21.29 13.47
CA SER A 72 -6.87 -22.70 13.21
C SER A 72 -8.19 -23.48 13.24
N LEU A 73 -8.51 -24.15 12.14
CA LEU A 73 -9.65 -25.04 12.09
C LEU A 73 -9.36 -26.29 12.93
N ASN A 74 -10.14 -26.50 13.98
CA ASN A 74 -10.00 -27.62 14.90
C ASN A 74 -10.79 -28.84 14.42
N TYR A 75 -12.08 -28.64 14.13
CA TYR A 75 -12.99 -29.70 13.77
C TYR A 75 -14.13 -29.19 12.88
N VAL A 76 -14.65 -30.07 12.02
CA VAL A 76 -15.81 -29.80 11.17
C VAL A 76 -16.75 -30.99 11.19
N GLU A 77 -18.00 -30.73 11.56
CA GLU A 77 -19.09 -31.70 11.64
C GLU A 77 -20.10 -31.47 10.50
N PRO A 78 -20.31 -32.45 9.61
CA PRO A 78 -21.30 -32.35 8.55
C PRO A 78 -22.70 -32.76 9.03
N GLU A 79 -23.70 -31.96 8.68
CA GLU A 79 -25.12 -32.23 8.86
C GLU A 79 -25.83 -32.08 7.51
N VAL A 80 -25.90 -33.18 6.75
CA VAL A 80 -26.44 -33.17 5.39
C VAL A 80 -27.75 -33.94 5.33
N THR A 81 -28.75 -33.35 4.68
CA THR A 81 -30.05 -33.98 4.41
C THR A 81 -30.30 -34.00 2.89
N GLY A 82 -30.85 -35.11 2.39
CA GLY A 82 -31.12 -35.30 0.96
C GLY A 82 -29.90 -35.70 0.11
N ALA A 83 -28.68 -35.60 0.64
CA ALA A 83 -27.43 -35.96 -0.02
C ALA A 83 -26.42 -36.60 0.95
N SER A 84 -25.35 -37.18 0.41
CA SER A 84 -24.13 -37.53 1.14
C SER A 84 -22.94 -36.73 0.61
N THR A 85 -22.03 -36.32 1.50
CA THR A 85 -20.78 -35.62 1.16
C THR A 85 -19.57 -36.34 1.75
N SER A 86 -18.43 -36.26 1.07
CA SER A 86 -17.14 -36.77 1.57
C SER A 86 -16.15 -35.66 1.93
N ASP A 87 -16.29 -34.50 1.29
CA ASP A 87 -15.40 -33.36 1.47
C ASP A 87 -15.86 -32.46 2.64
N LYS A 88 -14.92 -31.67 3.14
CA LYS A 88 -15.15 -30.71 4.21
C LYS A 88 -14.46 -29.38 3.88
N PRO A 89 -15.03 -28.25 4.30
CA PRO A 89 -14.38 -26.96 4.17
C PRO A 89 -13.07 -26.89 4.99
N TYR A 90 -12.14 -26.07 4.53
CA TYR A 90 -10.94 -25.72 5.28
C TYR A 90 -10.84 -24.21 5.46
N LEU A 91 -10.05 -23.76 6.45
CA LEU A 91 -9.83 -22.35 6.73
C LEU A 91 -8.56 -21.88 6.02
N GLU A 92 -8.68 -20.86 5.16
CA GLU A 92 -7.57 -20.30 4.40
C GLU A 92 -7.29 -18.85 4.79
N HIS A 93 -6.01 -18.50 4.93
CA HIS A 93 -5.59 -17.11 5.10
C HIS A 93 -5.46 -16.47 3.72
N LEU A 94 -6.39 -15.58 3.39
CA LEU A 94 -6.22 -14.67 2.25
C LEU A 94 -5.35 -13.50 2.73
N PRO A 95 -4.14 -13.30 2.17
CA PRO A 95 -3.40 -12.08 2.39
C PRO A 95 -4.30 -10.90 2.01
N ASP A 96 -4.38 -9.88 2.84
CA ASP A 96 -5.14 -8.69 2.46
C ASP A 96 -4.48 -8.11 1.20
N LEU A 97 -5.26 -7.73 0.19
CA LEU A 97 -4.74 -7.17 -1.08
C LEU A 97 -3.73 -6.02 -0.84
N TYR A 98 -3.90 -5.31 0.26
CA TYR A 98 -3.00 -4.28 0.76
C TYR A 98 -1.63 -4.81 1.20
N GLU A 99 -1.57 -5.95 1.90
CA GLU A 99 -0.30 -6.54 2.35
C GLU A 99 0.54 -7.05 1.17
N VAL A 100 -0.11 -7.61 0.15
CA VAL A 100 0.58 -8.07 -1.08
C VAL A 100 1.13 -6.87 -1.87
N GLN A 101 0.32 -5.81 -2.06
CA GLN A 101 0.79 -4.59 -2.72
C GLN A 101 1.94 -3.92 -1.97
N GLN A 102 1.89 -3.87 -0.64
CA GLN A 102 2.94 -3.29 0.18
C GLN A 102 4.26 -4.08 0.06
N PHE A 103 4.18 -5.41 -0.02
CA PHE A 103 5.35 -6.27 -0.19
C PHE A 103 6.02 -6.11 -1.57
N GLU A 104 5.22 -6.02 -2.64
CA GLU A 104 5.71 -5.75 -4.00
C GLU A 104 6.36 -4.37 -4.09
N LEU A 105 5.69 -3.33 -3.57
CA LEU A 105 6.23 -1.97 -3.57
C LEU A 105 7.51 -1.85 -2.76
N ALA A 106 7.67 -2.57 -1.65
CA ALA A 106 8.88 -2.53 -0.82
C ALA A 106 10.16 -2.98 -1.56
N ARG A 107 10.02 -3.75 -2.65
CA ARG A 107 11.14 -4.25 -3.46
C ARG A 107 11.22 -3.58 -4.84
N ALA A 108 10.22 -2.77 -5.19
CA ALA A 108 10.15 -2.07 -6.45
C ALA A 108 11.24 -1.00 -6.55
N SER A 109 11.77 -0.85 -7.76
CA SER A 109 12.62 0.28 -8.13
C SER A 109 11.83 1.58 -8.18
N ALA A 110 12.50 2.72 -8.05
CA ALA A 110 11.87 4.04 -8.15
C ALA A 110 11.00 4.21 -9.41
N LYS A 111 11.46 3.68 -10.56
CA LYS A 111 10.72 3.72 -11.81
C LYS A 111 9.42 2.93 -11.76
N GLU A 112 9.46 1.70 -11.22
CA GLU A 112 8.26 0.88 -11.05
C GLU A 112 7.27 1.55 -10.12
N ILE A 113 7.74 2.09 -8.99
CA ILE A 113 6.91 2.86 -8.06
C ILE A 113 6.22 4.04 -8.78
N ILE A 114 6.96 4.82 -9.58
CA ILE A 114 6.39 5.96 -10.32
C ILE A 114 5.26 5.51 -11.25
N LEU A 115 5.48 4.43 -12.03
CA LEU A 115 4.47 3.91 -12.96
C LEU A 115 3.23 3.38 -12.24
N GLU A 116 3.40 2.70 -11.11
CA GLU A 116 2.28 2.22 -10.28
C GLU A 116 1.50 3.39 -9.68
N VAL A 117 2.19 4.42 -9.19
CA VAL A 117 1.56 5.63 -8.64
C VAL A 117 0.82 6.44 -9.72
N GLN A 118 1.31 6.46 -10.97
CA GLN A 118 0.57 7.06 -12.10
C GLN A 118 -0.79 6.37 -12.31
N ASN A 119 -0.87 5.06 -12.12
CA ASN A 119 -2.14 4.29 -12.23
C ASN A 119 -3.02 4.44 -10.99
N ASN A 120 -2.41 4.46 -9.81
CA ASN A 120 -3.11 4.60 -8.53
C ASN A 120 -2.34 5.54 -7.58
N PRO A 121 -2.69 6.84 -7.55
CA PRO A 121 -2.03 7.85 -6.72
C PRO A 121 -1.93 7.51 -5.24
N ALA A 122 -2.87 6.73 -4.69
CA ALA A 122 -2.85 6.36 -3.27
C ALA A 122 -1.60 5.55 -2.88
N LEU A 123 -0.97 4.85 -3.83
CA LEU A 123 0.19 4.00 -3.58
C LEU A 123 1.43 4.77 -3.13
N ILE A 124 1.51 6.08 -3.39
CA ILE A 124 2.61 6.92 -2.89
C ILE A 124 2.63 6.97 -1.35
N ARG A 125 1.53 6.61 -0.68
CA ARG A 125 1.42 6.50 0.78
C ARG A 125 1.86 5.15 1.33
N ASN A 126 2.16 4.19 0.47
CA ASN A 126 2.49 2.81 0.84
C ASN A 126 3.98 2.48 0.65
N ILE A 127 4.81 3.48 0.34
CA ILE A 127 6.26 3.34 0.24
C ILE A 127 6.94 3.80 1.54
N ASP A 128 8.26 3.57 1.65
CA ASP A 128 9.06 4.11 2.75
C ASP A 128 9.77 5.43 2.40
N SER A 129 10.34 6.09 3.42
CA SER A 129 11.02 7.38 3.25
C SER A 129 12.18 7.33 2.25
N ARG A 130 12.93 6.24 2.22
CA ARG A 130 14.05 6.09 1.28
C ARG A 130 13.54 5.89 -0.14
N GLN A 131 12.49 5.10 -0.31
CA GLN A 131 11.86 4.94 -1.61
C GLN A 131 11.30 6.26 -2.13
N PHE A 132 10.76 7.12 -1.25
CA PHE A 132 10.34 8.47 -1.63
C PHE A 132 11.53 9.33 -2.10
N GLU A 133 12.68 9.29 -1.43
CA GLU A 133 13.91 9.96 -1.90
C GLU A 133 14.34 9.41 -3.28
N GLU A 134 14.26 8.10 -3.49
CA GLU A 134 14.61 7.44 -4.75
C GLU A 134 13.65 7.81 -5.89
N VAL A 135 12.35 7.92 -5.61
CA VAL A 135 11.32 8.43 -6.53
C VAL A 135 11.64 9.87 -6.94
N VAL A 136 11.87 10.77 -5.99
CA VAL A 136 12.20 12.17 -6.31
C VAL A 136 13.50 12.26 -7.12
N ALA A 137 14.52 11.48 -6.75
CA ALA A 137 15.77 11.42 -7.51
C ALA A 137 15.54 10.97 -8.96
N GLU A 138 14.70 9.96 -9.17
CA GLU A 138 14.36 9.44 -10.49
C GLU A 138 13.57 10.44 -11.34
N LEU A 139 12.65 11.20 -10.73
CA LEU A 139 11.95 12.29 -11.42
C LEU A 139 12.93 13.36 -11.93
N PHE A 140 13.95 13.71 -11.15
CA PHE A 140 15.00 14.63 -11.61
C PHE A 140 15.86 14.02 -12.72
N ARG A 141 16.19 12.73 -12.67
CA ARG A 141 16.91 12.05 -13.76
C ARG A 141 16.11 12.06 -15.06
N ASP A 142 14.80 11.81 -15.00
CA ASP A 142 13.90 11.89 -16.17
C ASP A 142 13.93 13.26 -16.83
N LYS A 143 14.08 14.34 -16.04
CA LYS A 143 14.23 15.71 -16.55
C LYS A 143 15.66 16.07 -16.95
N GLY A 144 16.56 15.10 -17.06
CA GLY A 144 17.91 15.27 -17.59
C GLY A 144 18.95 15.79 -16.57
N TYR A 145 18.65 15.74 -15.28
CA TYR A 145 19.62 16.12 -14.25
C TYR A 145 20.62 15.00 -14.00
N GLU A 146 21.88 15.36 -13.75
CA GLU A 146 22.86 14.48 -13.12
C GLU A 146 22.51 14.39 -11.62
N VAL A 147 22.12 13.21 -11.12
CA VAL A 147 21.58 13.05 -9.76
C VAL A 147 22.43 12.11 -8.92
N GLU A 148 22.81 12.59 -7.73
CA GLU A 148 23.43 11.81 -6.66
C GLU A 148 22.47 11.73 -5.46
N LEU A 149 22.19 10.50 -5.02
CA LEU A 149 21.39 10.23 -3.81
C LEU A 149 22.34 10.07 -2.63
N THR A 150 22.17 10.88 -1.59
CA THR A 150 23.08 10.86 -0.43
C THR A 150 22.87 9.60 0.40
N LYS A 151 23.86 9.28 1.23
CA LYS A 151 23.77 8.14 2.16
C LYS A 151 22.76 8.45 3.26
N ARG A 152 22.07 7.42 3.77
CA ARG A 152 21.10 7.52 4.89
C ARG A 152 21.64 8.15 6.17
N THR A 153 22.97 8.25 6.32
CA THR A 153 23.59 8.93 7.45
C THR A 153 23.36 10.44 7.33
N ARG A 154 22.73 11.05 8.35
CA ARG A 154 22.34 12.47 8.47
C ARG A 154 23.48 13.47 8.21
N ASP A 155 23.90 13.62 6.95
CA ASP A 155 24.95 14.56 6.55
C ASP A 155 24.31 15.84 5.99
N GLY A 156 23.99 16.74 6.92
CA GLY A 156 23.81 18.16 6.60
C GLY A 156 22.52 18.53 5.87
N GLY A 157 21.43 17.79 6.07
CA GLY A 157 20.08 18.19 5.66
C GLY A 157 19.88 18.27 4.15
N LYS A 158 20.30 17.24 3.42
CA LYS A 158 19.91 17.00 2.02
C LYS A 158 19.94 15.50 1.72
N ASP A 159 18.94 15.04 0.98
CA ASP A 159 18.82 13.64 0.55
C ASP A 159 19.29 13.45 -0.89
N ILE A 160 19.18 14.50 -1.72
CA ILE A 160 19.51 14.45 -3.14
C ILE A 160 20.33 15.68 -3.53
N ILE A 161 21.36 15.44 -4.34
CA ILE A 161 22.11 16.47 -5.07
C ILE A 161 21.79 16.29 -6.55
N ALA A 162 21.18 17.31 -7.16
CA ALA A 162 20.89 17.32 -8.59
C ALA A 162 21.70 18.42 -9.28
N ILE A 163 22.23 18.14 -10.46
CA ILE A 163 23.00 19.08 -11.26
C ILE A 163 22.39 19.15 -12.65
N SER A 164 21.99 20.34 -13.08
CA SER A 164 21.62 20.60 -14.47
C SER A 164 22.67 21.48 -15.15
N LYS A 165 22.61 21.51 -16.48
CA LYS A 165 23.32 22.48 -17.32
C LYS A 165 22.28 23.24 -18.12
N ASP A 166 22.36 24.56 -18.10
CA ASP A 166 21.51 25.37 -18.97
C ASP A 166 21.99 25.32 -20.44
N HIS A 167 21.28 26.00 -21.32
CA HIS A 167 21.60 26.08 -22.75
C HIS A 167 22.96 26.73 -23.05
N PHE A 168 23.53 27.47 -22.09
CA PHE A 168 24.87 28.06 -22.19
C PHE A 168 25.96 27.17 -21.58
N GLY A 169 25.59 25.98 -21.07
CA GLY A 169 26.51 25.04 -20.42
C GLY A 169 26.85 25.41 -18.97
N ILE A 170 26.15 26.37 -18.37
CA ILE A 170 26.35 26.78 -16.98
C ILE A 170 25.73 25.73 -16.07
N ARG A 171 26.53 25.23 -15.11
CA ARG A 171 26.09 24.23 -14.14
C ARG A 171 25.28 24.88 -13.02
N LEU A 172 24.12 24.32 -12.73
CA LEU A 172 23.28 24.68 -11.59
C LEU A 172 23.16 23.47 -10.66
N LYS A 173 23.46 23.69 -9.38
CA LYS A 173 23.43 22.67 -8.33
C LYS A 173 22.21 22.87 -7.44
N TYR A 174 21.52 21.79 -7.15
CA TYR A 174 20.30 21.76 -6.34
C TYR A 174 20.50 20.80 -5.18
N PHE A 175 20.08 21.21 -3.99
CA PHE A 175 19.93 20.29 -2.86
C PHE A 175 18.45 20.10 -2.58
N ILE A 176 18.03 18.84 -2.50
CA ILE A 176 16.64 18.48 -2.21
C ILE A 176 16.63 17.70 -0.89
N GLU A 177 15.77 18.13 0.03
CA GLU A 177 15.43 17.42 1.27
C GLU A 177 14.02 16.82 1.10
N CYS A 178 13.90 15.52 1.33
CA CYS A 178 12.67 14.77 1.24
C CYS A 178 12.09 14.54 2.65
N LYS A 179 10.82 14.89 2.85
CA LYS A 179 10.05 14.59 4.05
C LYS A 179 8.85 13.73 3.72
N TYR A 180 8.98 12.43 3.98
CA TYR A 180 7.87 11.49 3.82
C TYR A 180 6.95 11.50 5.04
N TYR A 181 5.93 12.36 5.02
CA TYR A 181 4.96 12.52 6.11
C TYR A 181 3.54 12.18 5.66
N GLY A 182 2.72 11.74 6.63
CA GLY A 182 1.28 11.59 6.44
C GLY A 182 0.58 12.93 6.24
N GLU A 183 -0.58 12.92 5.59
CA GLU A 183 -1.33 14.11 5.17
C GLU A 183 -1.62 15.10 6.31
N SER A 184 -1.89 14.59 7.51
CA SER A 184 -2.17 15.41 8.70
C SER A 184 -0.90 15.98 9.36
N ASN A 185 0.29 15.52 8.98
CA ASN A 185 1.56 15.93 9.55
C ASN A 185 2.32 16.86 8.59
N LYS A 186 2.19 18.17 8.81
CA LYS A 186 2.76 19.19 7.92
C LYS A 186 4.24 19.43 8.19
N VAL A 187 4.98 19.79 7.15
CA VAL A 187 6.38 20.21 7.27
C VAL A 187 6.45 21.60 7.89
N GLY A 188 7.11 21.69 9.06
CA GLY A 188 7.30 22.93 9.80
C GLY A 188 8.41 23.82 9.27
N VAL A 189 8.40 25.08 9.69
CA VAL A 189 9.34 26.12 9.25
C VAL A 189 10.80 25.79 9.59
N ASP A 190 11.07 25.01 10.63
CA ASP A 190 12.43 24.66 11.05
C ASP A 190 13.18 23.84 9.98
N VAL A 191 12.48 22.94 9.27
CA VAL A 191 13.06 22.17 8.16
C VAL A 191 13.45 23.10 7.02
N VAL A 192 12.55 24.03 6.67
CA VAL A 192 12.75 25.00 5.59
C VAL A 192 13.92 25.94 5.91
N ARG A 193 13.98 26.47 7.13
CA ARG A 193 15.08 27.33 7.62
C ARG A 193 16.40 26.59 7.65
N SER A 194 16.40 25.34 8.12
CA SER A 194 17.61 24.52 8.18
C SER A 194 18.20 24.32 6.79
N LEU A 195 17.39 23.88 5.82
CA LEU A 195 17.84 23.68 4.45
C LEU A 195 18.25 24.99 3.77
N HIS A 196 17.50 26.08 3.95
CA HIS A 196 17.86 27.39 3.44
C HIS A 196 19.23 27.85 3.97
N GLY A 197 19.54 27.56 5.24
CA GLY A 197 20.85 27.84 5.84
C GLY A 197 22.02 27.14 5.15
N VAL A 198 21.79 25.96 4.53
CA VAL A 198 22.82 25.22 3.79
C VAL A 198 23.23 25.94 2.50
N LYS A 199 22.37 26.80 1.93
CA LYS A 199 22.62 27.51 0.67
C LYS A 199 23.95 28.27 0.67
N ASN A 200 24.25 28.98 1.76
CA ASN A 200 25.42 29.85 1.87
C ASN A 200 26.66 29.15 2.44
N THR A 201 26.67 27.82 2.48
CA THR A 201 27.82 27.04 2.95
C THR A 201 28.85 26.83 1.82
N LYS A 202 30.07 26.43 2.18
CA LYS A 202 31.10 26.06 1.21
C LYS A 202 30.60 24.85 0.38
N ASP A 203 30.59 24.99 -0.94
CA ASP A 203 30.00 24.01 -1.90
C ASP A 203 28.47 23.86 -1.79
N GLY A 204 27.80 24.89 -1.27
CA GLY A 204 26.35 25.01 -1.26
C GLY A 204 25.72 25.04 -2.67
N PRO A 205 24.41 24.77 -2.75
CA PRO A 205 23.66 24.74 -4.00
C PRO A 205 23.30 26.15 -4.48
N ASN A 206 22.94 26.26 -5.75
CA ASN A 206 22.30 27.45 -6.29
C ASN A 206 20.85 27.57 -5.80
N LYS A 207 20.17 26.44 -5.59
CA LYS A 207 18.78 26.38 -5.15
C LYS A 207 18.53 25.20 -4.21
N THR A 208 17.68 25.38 -3.23
CA THR A 208 17.21 24.30 -2.36
C THR A 208 15.75 23.95 -2.63
N ILE A 209 15.37 22.71 -2.34
CA ILE A 209 14.00 22.23 -2.52
C ILE A 209 13.63 21.37 -1.32
N VAL A 210 12.47 21.63 -0.71
CA VAL A 210 11.87 20.69 0.24
C VAL A 210 10.74 19.98 -0.47
N ALA A 211 10.84 18.65 -0.58
CA ALA A 211 9.85 17.79 -1.20
C ALA A 211 9.12 16.97 -0.13
N THR A 212 7.80 16.89 -0.18
CA THR A 212 7.01 16.12 0.79
C THR A 212 5.76 15.49 0.19
N THR A 213 5.36 14.34 0.71
CA THR A 213 4.05 13.72 0.47
C THR A 213 2.93 14.33 1.31
N SER A 214 3.23 15.35 2.11
CA SER A 214 2.27 16.10 2.92
C SER A 214 2.11 17.52 2.38
N SER A 215 1.84 18.48 3.27
CA SER A 215 1.78 19.91 2.99
C SER A 215 2.68 20.69 3.95
N PHE A 216 2.80 22.00 3.74
CA PHE A 216 3.62 22.90 4.56
C PHE A 216 2.76 23.68 5.57
N THR A 217 3.34 24.04 6.71
CA THR A 217 2.68 24.97 7.64
C THR A 217 2.61 26.38 7.05
N ALA A 218 1.66 27.19 7.53
CA ALA A 218 1.56 28.60 7.10
C ALA A 218 2.85 29.38 7.36
N ASP A 219 3.54 29.10 8.48
CA ASP A 219 4.83 29.71 8.81
C ASP A 219 5.94 29.30 7.85
N ALA A 220 5.95 28.03 7.40
CA ALA A 220 6.91 27.55 6.41
C ALA A 220 6.74 28.25 5.07
N VAL A 221 5.49 28.42 4.61
CA VAL A 221 5.17 29.17 3.38
C VAL A 221 5.53 30.65 3.54
N SER A 222 5.10 31.27 4.65
CA SER A 222 5.37 32.70 4.92
C SER A 222 6.87 33.00 5.01
N PHE A 223 7.67 32.07 5.52
CA PHE A 223 9.13 32.22 5.54
C PHE A 223 9.71 32.36 4.12
N VAL A 224 9.30 31.50 3.19
CA VAL A 224 9.80 31.55 1.79
C VAL A 224 9.36 32.84 1.09
N GLU A 225 8.13 33.28 1.32
CA GLU A 225 7.56 34.46 0.66
C GLU A 225 8.11 35.79 1.20
N LYS A 226 8.41 35.87 2.50
CA LYS A 226 8.63 37.16 3.19
C LYS A 226 9.96 37.28 3.92
N GLU A 227 10.58 36.17 4.32
CA GLU A 227 11.79 36.18 5.17
C GLU A 227 13.04 35.67 4.45
N ALA A 228 12.90 34.74 3.51
CA ALA A 228 14.02 34.22 2.73
C ALA A 228 14.71 35.36 1.97
N SER A 229 16.04 35.31 1.88
CA SER A 229 16.82 36.36 1.24
C SER A 229 16.47 36.55 -0.24
N SER A 230 15.93 35.51 -0.87
CA SER A 230 15.31 35.56 -2.19
C SER A 230 14.34 34.39 -2.36
N SER A 231 13.18 34.63 -2.99
CA SER A 231 12.19 33.58 -3.30
C SER A 231 12.69 32.55 -4.33
N TRP A 232 13.82 32.83 -4.99
CA TRP A 232 14.48 31.90 -5.91
C TRP A 232 15.36 30.88 -5.18
N ASP A 233 15.65 31.12 -3.90
CA ASP A 233 16.65 30.39 -3.14
C ASP A 233 16.15 29.02 -2.69
N ILE A 234 14.85 28.92 -2.43
CA ILE A 234 14.19 27.73 -1.93
C ILE A 234 12.85 27.52 -2.62
N SER A 235 12.48 26.26 -2.88
CA SER A 235 11.15 25.89 -3.36
C SER A 235 10.53 24.82 -2.48
N LEU A 236 9.21 24.92 -2.30
CA LEU A 236 8.41 23.98 -1.54
C LEU A 236 7.62 23.14 -2.55
N ALA A 237 7.82 21.83 -2.54
CA ALA A 237 7.09 20.86 -3.36
C ALA A 237 6.28 19.96 -2.43
N ASP A 238 4.98 20.23 -2.35
CA ASP A 238 4.02 19.44 -1.57
C ASP A 238 3.47 18.28 -2.39
N TYR A 239 2.52 17.54 -1.79
CA TYR A 239 1.89 16.39 -2.41
C TYR A 239 1.40 16.67 -3.84
N ASP A 240 0.70 17.78 -4.05
CA ASP A 240 0.13 18.12 -5.36
C ASP A 240 1.25 18.33 -6.39
N GLN A 241 2.30 19.07 -6.02
CA GLN A 241 3.44 19.27 -6.89
C GLN A 241 4.19 17.97 -7.21
N ILE A 242 4.33 17.06 -6.23
CA ILE A 242 4.92 15.73 -6.45
C ILE A 242 4.08 14.91 -7.42
N MET A 243 2.75 14.92 -7.28
CA MET A 243 1.86 14.19 -8.17
C MET A 243 1.89 14.73 -9.60
N GLU A 244 2.03 16.05 -9.78
CA GLU A 244 2.27 16.64 -11.09
C GLU A 244 3.57 16.14 -11.73
N TRP A 245 4.67 16.11 -10.96
CA TRP A 245 5.95 15.60 -11.45
C TRP A 245 5.83 14.12 -11.87
N ILE A 246 5.21 13.30 -11.03
CA ILE A 246 4.91 11.89 -11.32
C ILE A 246 4.05 11.75 -12.57
N GLY A 247 2.97 12.52 -12.70
CA GLY A 247 2.11 12.49 -13.89
C GLY A 247 2.83 12.87 -15.19
N SER A 248 3.89 13.69 -15.10
CA SER A 248 4.72 14.09 -16.24
C SER A 248 5.89 13.16 -16.54
N TYR A 249 6.10 12.10 -15.74
CA TYR A 249 7.24 11.20 -15.90
C TYR A 249 7.17 10.45 -17.24
N GLY A 250 8.30 10.36 -17.94
CA GLY A 250 8.39 9.75 -19.28
C GLY A 250 7.84 10.62 -20.41
N LEU A 251 7.19 11.74 -20.11
CA LEU A 251 6.85 12.77 -21.08
C LEU A 251 8.03 13.73 -21.20
N THR A 252 8.84 13.52 -22.24
CA THR A 252 9.89 14.46 -22.64
C THR A 252 9.31 15.44 -23.65
N ASN A 253 9.45 16.74 -23.37
CA ASN A 253 9.23 17.81 -24.36
C ASN A 253 10.38 17.84 -25.37
#